data_AF-A0A5N7IKS4-F1
#
_entry.id   AF-A0A5N7IKS4-F1
#
_cell.length_a   1.000
_cell.length_b   1.000
_cell.length_c   1.000
_cell.angle_alpha   90.00
_cell.angle_beta   90.00
_cell.angle_gamma   90.00
#
_symmetry.space_group_name_H-M   'P 1'
#
loop_
_entity.id
_entity.type
_entity.pdbx_description
1 polymer ?
#
loop_
_entity_poly.entity_id
_entity_poly.type
_entity_poly.pdbx_seq_one_letter_code
_entity_poly.pdbx_strand_id
1 'polypeptide(L)'
;MKYLRQLMIILIPYIIGTVLQITLHLPIPGAVIGLILLFLGLQIGIVKLEMIEELCEFLLSNMSFFFIPAGVGLMTAFGVLKGKWIPFIIIVVLSTCLVWIVTAFVVKTLRKGR
;
A
#
# COMPACT_ATOMS: atom_id res chain seq x y z
N MET A 1 3.58 21.49 -15.67
CA MET A 1 4.37 21.62 -14.42
C MET A 1 3.61 21.25 -13.15
N LYS A 2 2.28 21.48 -13.05
CA LYS A 2 1.49 21.15 -11.84
C LYS A 2 1.60 19.68 -11.42
N TYR A 3 1.31 18.74 -12.32
CA TYR A 3 1.39 17.30 -12.05
C TYR A 3 2.79 16.84 -11.60
N LEU A 4 3.86 17.37 -12.21
CA LEU A 4 5.23 17.05 -11.80
C LEU A 4 5.49 17.48 -10.35
N ARG A 5 5.00 18.66 -9.94
CA ARG A 5 5.11 19.12 -8.55
C ARG A 5 4.36 18.21 -7.59
N GLN A 6 3.13 17.84 -7.92
CA GLN A 6 2.33 16.92 -7.09
C GLN A 6 3.02 15.56 -6.95
N LEU A 7 3.60 15.07 -8.05
CA LEU A 7 4.34 13.82 -8.09
C LEU A 7 5.58 13.88 -7.19
N MET A 8 6.31 14.99 -7.20
CA MET A 8 7.47 15.19 -6.31
C MET A 8 7.06 15.24 -4.84
N ILE A 9 5.92 15.86 -4.50
CA ILE A 9 5.42 15.88 -3.12
C ILE A 9 5.12 14.47 -2.61
N ILE A 10 4.70 13.55 -3.48
CA ILE A 10 4.45 12.13 -3.14
C ILE A 10 5.76 11.31 -3.13
N LEU A 11 6.64 11.53 -4.11
CA LEU A 11 7.88 10.77 -4.27
C LEU A 11 8.94 11.11 -3.22
N ILE A 12 9.02 12.36 -2.76
CA ILE A 12 10.03 12.77 -1.76
C ILE A 12 9.86 11.97 -0.45
N PRO A 13 8.68 11.89 0.18
CA PRO A 13 8.46 11.03 1.35
C PRO A 13 8.79 9.56 1.09
N TYR A 14 8.47 9.04 -0.10
CA TYR A 14 8.82 7.66 -0.49
C TYR A 14 10.34 7.44 -0.53
N ILE A 15 11.08 8.36 -1.15
CA ILE A 15 12.55 8.29 -1.22
C ILE A 15 13.14 8.39 0.18
N ILE A 16 12.69 9.32 1.00
CA ILE A 16 13.15 9.47 2.39
C ILE A 16 12.86 8.18 3.17
N GLY A 17 11.64 7.64 3.07
CA GLY A 17 11.27 6.39 3.73
C GLY A 17 12.13 5.20 3.30
N THR A 18 12.50 5.14 2.02
CA THR A 18 13.41 4.12 1.47
C THR A 18 14.84 4.30 1.98
N VAL A 19 15.36 5.53 2.01
CA VAL A 19 16.68 5.83 2.57
C VAL A 19 16.74 5.49 4.06
N LEU A 20 15.70 5.81 4.82
CA LEU A 20 15.59 5.45 6.23
C LEU A 20 15.54 3.94 6.41
N GLN A 21 14.77 3.23 5.59
CA GLN A 21 14.68 1.77 5.65
C GLN A 21 16.05 1.12 5.42
N ILE A 22 16.81 1.58 4.42
CA ILE A 22 18.12 1.04 4.08
C ILE A 22 19.16 1.41 5.14
N THR A 23 19.21 2.66 5.59
CA THR A 23 20.24 3.12 6.54
C THR A 23 20.03 2.57 7.95
N LEU A 24 18.77 2.52 8.42
CA LEU A 24 18.42 2.03 9.75
C LEU A 24 18.09 0.53 9.79
N HIS A 25 18.15 -0.16 8.64
CA HIS A 25 17.84 -1.59 8.52
C HIS A 25 16.48 -1.98 9.12
N LEU A 26 15.48 -1.14 8.89
CA LEU A 26 14.15 -1.35 9.47
C LEU A 26 13.45 -2.54 8.80
N PRO A 27 12.69 -3.35 9.56
CA PRO A 27 11.93 -4.49 9.02
C PRO A 27 10.68 -4.06 8.22
N ILE A 28 10.41 -2.76 8.16
CA ILE A 28 9.24 -2.19 7.49
C ILE A 28 9.67 -1.68 6.10
N PRO A 29 8.91 -1.97 5.02
CA PRO A 29 9.23 -1.46 3.69
C PRO A 29 9.28 0.08 3.64
N GLY A 30 10.23 0.61 2.87
CA GLY A 30 10.40 2.07 2.69
C GLY A 30 9.13 2.78 2.21
N ALA A 31 8.31 2.10 1.40
CA ALA A 31 7.01 2.61 0.95
C ALA A 31 6.06 2.91 2.10
N VAL A 32 5.99 2.03 3.11
CA VAL A 32 5.13 2.21 4.28
C VAL A 32 5.62 3.38 5.13
N ILE A 33 6.95 3.50 5.31
CA ILE A 33 7.55 4.64 6.01
C ILE A 33 7.25 5.94 5.28
N GLY A 34 7.38 5.96 3.95
CA GLY A 34 7.05 7.13 3.12
C GLY A 34 5.58 7.54 3.22
N LEU A 35 4.65 6.58 3.29
CA LEU A 35 3.23 6.85 3.55
C LEU A 35 3.00 7.48 4.92
N ILE A 36 3.68 6.99 5.96
CA ILE A 36 3.61 7.57 7.31
C ILE A 36 4.15 9.01 7.30
N LEU A 37 5.28 9.25 6.64
CA LEU A 37 5.86 10.58 6.52
C LEU A 37 4.94 11.55 5.77
N LEU A 38 4.35 11.12 4.66
CA LEU A 38 3.38 11.93 3.92
C LEU A 38 2.15 12.22 4.80
N PHE A 39 1.61 11.21 5.49
CA PHE A 39 0.49 11.37 6.41
C PHE A 39 0.79 12.38 7.52
N LEU A 40 1.95 12.30 8.15
CA LEU A 40 2.39 13.29 9.14
C LEU A 40 2.54 14.68 8.52
N GLY A 41 3.06 14.78 7.30
CA GLY A 41 3.11 16.03 6.54
C GLY A 41 1.74 16.65 6.29
N LEU A 42 0.71 15.83 6.04
CA LEU A 42 -0.68 16.27 5.96
C LEU A 42 -1.23 16.71 7.31
N GLN A 43 -0.98 15.95 8.38
CA GLN A 43 -1.46 16.28 9.73
C GLN A 43 -0.87 17.59 10.27
N ILE A 44 0.41 17.85 10.01
CA ILE A 44 1.10 19.07 10.44
C ILE A 44 0.75 20.28 9.53
N GLY A 45 0.10 20.03 8.38
CA GLY A 45 -0.29 21.07 7.41
C GLY A 45 0.85 21.56 6.51
N ILE A 46 2.00 20.88 6.50
CA ILE A 46 3.12 21.13 5.59
C ILE A 46 2.69 20.80 4.15
N VAL A 47 1.98 19.68 4.00
CA VAL A 47 1.37 19.27 2.74
C VAL A 47 -0.14 19.45 2.89
N LYS A 48 -0.75 20.28 2.06
CA LYS A 48 -2.21 20.38 2.01
C LYS A 48 -2.78 19.41 0.99
N LEU A 49 -4.00 18.95 1.20
CA LEU A 49 -4.64 17.95 0.34
C LEU A 49 -4.73 18.44 -1.12
N GLU A 50 -5.07 19.72 -1.31
CA GLU A 50 -5.19 20.35 -2.63
C GLU A 50 -3.84 20.40 -3.39
N MET A 51 -2.72 20.22 -2.68
CA MET A 51 -1.40 20.17 -3.31
C MET A 51 -1.14 18.87 -4.07
N ILE A 52 -1.86 17.78 -3.77
CA ILE A 52 -1.63 16.45 -4.36
C ILE A 52 -2.88 15.79 -4.95
N GLU A 53 -4.07 16.32 -4.64
CA GLU A 53 -5.37 15.73 -4.95
C GLU A 53 -5.54 15.32 -6.42
N GLU A 54 -5.37 16.24 -7.38
CA GLU A 54 -5.59 15.95 -8.82
C GLU A 54 -4.75 14.78 -9.34
N LEU A 55 -3.45 14.73 -8.99
CA LEU A 55 -2.60 13.62 -9.39
C LEU A 55 -2.98 12.33 -8.66
N CYS A 56 -3.29 12.40 -7.36
CA CYS A 56 -3.75 11.23 -6.61
C CYS A 56 -5.03 10.65 -7.23
N GLU A 57 -6.01 11.48 -7.57
CA GLU A 57 -7.23 11.04 -8.25
C GLU A 57 -6.95 10.41 -9.62
N PHE A 58 -6.05 11.01 -10.40
CA PHE A 58 -5.61 10.45 -11.68
C PHE A 58 -4.93 9.07 -11.50
N LEU A 59 -4.03 8.94 -10.52
CA LEU A 59 -3.34 7.67 -10.25
C LEU A 59 -4.29 6.60 -9.71
N LEU A 60 -5.22 6.97 -8.83
CA LEU A 60 -6.20 6.06 -8.24
C LEU A 60 -7.25 5.61 -9.27
N SER A 61 -7.73 6.51 -10.13
CA SER A 61 -8.64 6.13 -11.22
C SER A 61 -8.01 5.18 -12.23
N ASN A 62 -6.68 5.23 -12.38
CA ASN A 62 -5.91 4.34 -13.25
C ASN A 62 -5.17 3.23 -12.48
N MET A 63 -5.52 2.96 -11.23
CA MET A 63 -4.78 2.05 -10.35
C MET A 63 -4.64 0.63 -10.93
N SER A 64 -5.68 0.14 -11.61
CA SER A 64 -5.66 -1.17 -12.29
C SER A 64 -4.52 -1.29 -13.31
N PHE A 65 -4.19 -0.22 -14.04
CA PHE A 65 -3.07 -0.20 -14.99
C PHE A 65 -1.73 -0.40 -14.27
N PHE A 66 -1.54 0.27 -13.13
CA PHE A 66 -0.32 0.14 -12.33
C PHE A 66 -0.16 -1.22 -11.65
N PHE A 67 -1.22 -2.00 -11.51
CA PHE A 67 -1.16 -3.37 -11.01
C PHE A 67 -0.76 -4.41 -12.07
N ILE A 68 -0.85 -4.09 -13.37
CA ILE A 68 -0.48 -5.03 -14.44
C ILE A 68 0.98 -5.48 -14.32
N PRO A 69 1.98 -4.59 -14.17
CA PRO A 69 3.38 -5.02 -14.01
C PRO A 69 3.61 -5.93 -12.80
N ALA A 70 2.93 -5.65 -11.68
CA ALA A 70 3.00 -6.50 -10.50
C ALA A 70 2.43 -7.90 -10.77
N GLY A 71 1.30 -7.98 -11.49
CA GLY A 71 0.70 -9.24 -11.92
C GLY A 71 1.57 -10.04 -12.88
N VAL A 72 2.18 -9.39 -13.88
CA VAL A 72 3.12 -10.03 -14.81
C VAL A 72 4.36 -10.52 -14.07
N GLY A 73 4.86 -9.75 -13.09
CA GLY A 73 5.94 -10.18 -12.20
C GLY A 73 5.62 -11.50 -11.50
N LEU A 74 4.39 -11.68 -11.02
CA LEU A 74 3.95 -12.94 -10.39
C LEU A 74 3.96 -14.12 -11.37
N MET A 75 3.75 -13.92 -12.67
CA MET A 75 3.81 -15.00 -13.67
C MET A 75 5.17 -15.70 -13.70
N THR A 76 6.26 -15.00 -13.36
CA THR A 76 7.59 -15.61 -13.25
C THR A 76 7.65 -16.69 -12.15
N ALA A 77 6.80 -16.59 -11.13
CA ALA A 77 6.69 -17.55 -10.04
C ALA A 77 5.63 -18.64 -10.27
N PHE A 78 4.87 -18.62 -11.37
CA PHE A 78 3.80 -19.60 -11.64
C PHE A 78 4.32 -21.04 -11.73
N GLY A 79 5.61 -21.23 -12.06
CA GLY A 79 6.25 -22.55 -12.05
C GLY A 79 6.15 -23.25 -10.68
N VAL A 80 6.23 -22.50 -9.58
CA VAL A 80 6.13 -23.01 -8.20
C VAL A 80 4.71 -23.48 -7.86
N LEU A 81 3.71 -22.88 -8.51
CA LEU A 81 2.29 -23.17 -8.31
C LEU A 81 1.79 -24.36 -9.15
N LYS A 82 2.61 -24.85 -10.10
CA LYS A 82 2.24 -25.95 -11.00
C LYS A 82 1.87 -27.20 -10.19
N GLY A 83 0.64 -27.68 -10.38
CA GLY A 83 0.10 -28.86 -9.68
C GLY A 83 -0.47 -28.60 -8.28
N LYS A 84 -0.41 -27.35 -7.76
CA LYS A 84 -0.93 -26.98 -6.42
C LYS A 84 -2.01 -25.89 -6.46
N TRP A 85 -2.65 -25.69 -7.60
CA TRP A 85 -3.68 -24.66 -7.82
C TRP A 85 -4.86 -24.78 -6.87
N ILE A 86 -5.37 -26.00 -6.68
CA ILE A 86 -6.52 -26.26 -5.80
C ILE A 86 -6.21 -25.91 -4.34
N PRO A 87 -5.16 -26.45 -3.69
CA PRO A 87 -4.84 -26.08 -2.31
C PRO A 87 -4.47 -24.60 -2.17
N PHE A 88 -3.86 -23.98 -3.20
CA PHE A 88 -3.56 -22.55 -3.20
C PHE A 88 -4.83 -21.68 -3.18
N ILE A 89 -5.81 -21.98 -4.03
CA ILE A 89 -7.07 -21.22 -4.03
C ILE A 89 -7.79 -21.39 -2.69
N ILE A 90 -7.84 -22.61 -2.16
CA ILE A 90 -8.47 -22.88 -0.86
C ILE A 90 -7.80 -22.06 0.25
N ILE A 91 -6.46 -22.07 0.33
CA ILE A 91 -5.76 -21.33 1.39
C ILE A 91 -5.93 -19.82 1.26
N VAL A 92 -5.95 -19.28 0.04
CA VAL A 92 -6.19 -17.85 -0.21
C VAL A 92 -7.60 -17.45 0.23
N VAL A 93 -8.62 -18.21 -0.14
CA VAL A 93 -10.01 -17.90 0.24
C VAL A 93 -10.20 -18.01 1.74
N LEU A 94 -9.75 -19.12 2.35
CA LEU A 94 -9.91 -19.33 3.79
C LEU A 94 -9.14 -18.30 4.62
N SER A 95 -7.89 -17.99 4.27
CA SER A 95 -7.11 -16.97 4.99
C SER A 95 -7.73 -15.58 4.86
N THR A 96 -8.22 -15.20 3.67
CA THR A 96 -8.88 -13.91 3.46
C THR A 96 -10.16 -13.79 4.30
N CYS A 97 -11.02 -14.82 4.25
CA CYS A 97 -12.23 -14.85 5.07
C CYS A 97 -11.90 -14.79 6.56
N LEU A 98 -10.89 -15.54 7.02
CA LEU A 98 -10.46 -15.54 8.41
C LEU A 98 -9.97 -14.15 8.84
N VAL A 99 -9.14 -13.49 8.05
CA VAL A 99 -8.66 -12.12 8.33
C VAL A 99 -9.84 -11.15 8.44
N TRP A 100 -10.82 -11.22 7.53
CA TRP A 100 -12.01 -10.37 7.60
C TRP A 100 -12.84 -10.63 8.86
N ILE A 101 -13.10 -11.89 9.21
CA ILE A 101 -13.87 -12.26 10.41
C ILE A 101 -13.17 -11.75 11.68
N VAL A 102 -11.87 -12.00 11.80
CA VAL A 102 -11.08 -11.58 12.96
C VAL A 102 -11.04 -10.06 13.06
N THR A 103 -10.80 -9.36 11.95
CA THR A 103 -10.80 -7.89 11.91
C THR A 103 -12.16 -7.34 12.34
N ALA A 104 -13.25 -7.88 11.80
CA ALA A 104 -14.61 -7.48 12.16
C ALA A 104 -14.91 -7.72 13.64
N PHE A 105 -14.50 -8.86 14.19
CA PHE A 105 -14.67 -9.19 15.60
C PHE A 105 -13.88 -8.25 16.53
N VAL A 106 -12.61 -7.99 16.21
CA VAL A 106 -11.75 -7.09 16.99
C VAL A 106 -12.33 -5.67 16.99
N VAL A 107 -12.70 -5.15 15.82
CA VAL A 107 -13.30 -3.81 15.70
C VAL A 107 -14.63 -3.73 16.45
N LYS A 108 -15.49 -4.76 16.34
CA LYS A 108 -16.77 -4.81 17.06
C LYS A 108 -16.57 -4.83 18.58
N THR A 109 -15.58 -5.56 19.06
CA THR A 109 -15.27 -5.66 20.50
C THR A 109 -14.74 -4.32 21.02
N LEU A 110 -13.79 -3.69 20.33
CA LEU A 110 -13.24 -2.39 20.70
C LEU A 110 -14.29 -1.26 20.65
N ARG A 111 -15.20 -1.27 19.66
CA ARG A 111 -16.30 -0.29 19.58
C ARG A 111 -17.38 -0.49 20.63
N LYS A 112 -17.55 -1.70 21.19
CA LYS A 112 -18.56 -1.97 22.22
C LYS A 112 -18.11 -1.54 23.63
N GLY A 113 -16.82 -1.27 23.81
CA GLY A 113 -16.25 -0.71 25.05
C GLY A 113 -16.22 0.82 25.12
N ARG A 114 -16.82 1.51 24.13
CA ARG A 114 -17.12 2.94 24.09
C ARG A 114 -18.62 3.11 23.87
#